data_AF-A0A2E4HGP3-F1
#
_entry.id   AF-A0A2E4HGP3-F1
#
_cell.length_a   1.000
_cell.length_b   1.000
_cell.length_c   1.000
_cell.angle_alpha   90.00
_cell.angle_beta   90.00
_cell.angle_gamma   90.00
#
_symmetry.space_group_name_H-M   'P 1'
#
loop_
_entity.id
_entity.type
_entity.pdbx_description
1 polymer ?
#
loop_
_entity_poly.entity_id
_entity_poly.type
_entity_poly.pdbx_seq_one_letter_code
_entity_poly.pdbx_strand_id
1 'polypeptide(L)'
;MNDLKTIFDNGTHKVQIPAGASVKYGGPPTTITQLAFINRLTEDEYVAIDMASAGNTENAARLRRFIKQLELAGKIDLSKQSVIDGVNALVPFGLLTADRANEVLTADIQQEERA
;
A
#
# COMPACT_ATOMS: atom_id res chain seq x y z
N MET A 1 -13.50 -32.27 11.25
CA MET A 1 -14.34 -31.34 12.05
C MET A 1 -13.81 -29.95 11.79
N ASN A 2 -14.61 -29.06 11.20
CA ASN A 2 -14.20 -27.66 11.07
C ASN A 2 -14.42 -27.01 12.43
N ASP A 3 -13.33 -26.81 13.16
CA ASP A 3 -13.37 -26.08 14.42
C ASP A 3 -13.78 -24.63 14.12
N LEU A 4 -14.69 -24.04 14.90
CA LEU A 4 -15.26 -22.71 14.65
C LEU A 4 -14.95 -21.79 15.84
N LYS A 5 -14.39 -20.61 15.57
CA LYS A 5 -14.10 -19.60 16.58
C LYS A 5 -15.23 -18.57 16.63
N THR A 6 -15.82 -18.38 17.79
CA THR A 6 -16.79 -17.29 18.01
C THR A 6 -16.06 -15.96 18.15
N ILE A 7 -16.45 -14.97 17.37
CA ILE A 7 -15.83 -13.63 17.32
C ILE A 7 -16.74 -12.54 17.91
N PHE A 8 -18.04 -12.82 18.02
CA PHE A 8 -19.00 -11.94 18.68
C PHE A 8 -20.18 -12.78 19.21
N ASP A 9 -20.61 -12.52 20.43
CA ASP A 9 -21.79 -13.12 21.06
C ASP A 9 -22.44 -12.10 21.99
N ASN A 10 -23.70 -11.73 21.72
CA ASN A 10 -24.48 -10.83 22.59
C ASN A 10 -25.67 -11.54 23.25
N GLY A 11 -25.67 -12.87 23.29
CA GLY A 11 -26.73 -13.69 23.89
C GLY A 11 -27.93 -13.94 22.98
N THR A 12 -28.13 -13.13 21.93
CA THR A 12 -29.18 -13.36 20.91
C THR A 12 -28.59 -13.76 19.55
N HIS A 13 -27.41 -13.23 19.22
CA HIS A 13 -26.72 -13.52 17.96
C HIS A 13 -25.27 -13.92 18.21
N LYS A 14 -24.80 -14.91 17.46
CA LYS A 14 -23.41 -15.38 17.46
C LYS A 14 -22.82 -15.28 16.06
N VAL A 15 -21.66 -14.65 15.94
CA VAL A 15 -20.87 -14.65 14.71
C VAL A 15 -19.66 -15.54 14.92
N GLN A 16 -19.51 -16.54 14.06
CA GLN A 16 -18.46 -17.55 14.13
C GLN A 16 -17.75 -17.65 12.80
N ILE A 17 -16.43 -17.86 12.84
CA ILE A 17 -15.59 -18.04 11.66
C ILE A 17 -14.84 -19.36 11.75
N PRO A 18 -14.42 -19.96 10.61
CA PRO A 18 -13.54 -21.12 10.60
C PRO A 18 -12.31 -20.87 11.48
N ALA A 19 -11.94 -21.83 12.32
CA ALA A 19 -10.69 -21.80 13.05
C ALA A 19 -9.55 -21.77 12.03
N GLY A 20 -8.87 -20.62 11.95
CA GLY A 20 -7.86 -20.30 10.95
C GLY A 20 -8.18 -19.07 10.11
N ALA A 21 -9.45 -18.65 10.06
CA ALA A 21 -9.82 -17.36 9.50
C ALA A 21 -9.61 -16.24 10.53
N SER A 22 -9.15 -15.08 10.09
CA SER A 22 -9.08 -13.85 10.90
C SER A 22 -10.12 -12.85 10.40
N VAL A 23 -10.79 -12.19 11.35
CA VAL A 23 -11.65 -11.05 11.05
C VAL A 23 -10.74 -9.84 10.90
N LYS A 24 -10.74 -9.18 9.74
CA LYS A 24 -10.15 -7.85 9.65
C LYS A 24 -11.12 -6.84 10.26
N TYR A 25 -11.14 -6.74 11.59
CA TYR A 25 -11.61 -5.53 12.25
C TYR A 25 -10.58 -4.44 11.99
N GLY A 26 -11.03 -3.28 11.50
CA GLY A 26 -10.21 -2.19 10.97
C GLY A 26 -8.86 -2.03 11.65
N GLY A 27 -7.80 -2.34 10.92
CA GLY A 27 -6.47 -1.83 11.26
C GLY A 27 -6.52 -0.29 11.30
N PRO A 28 -5.53 0.36 11.95
CA PRO A 28 -5.42 1.81 11.87
C PRO A 28 -5.52 2.21 10.39
N PRO A 29 -6.24 3.30 10.05
CA PRO A 29 -6.55 3.61 8.66
C PRO A 29 -5.25 3.56 7.86
N THR A 30 -5.17 2.68 6.86
CA THR A 30 -3.97 2.51 6.02
C THR A 30 -3.85 3.63 4.98
N THR A 31 -4.68 4.65 5.14
CA THR A 31 -4.81 5.76 4.24
C THR A 31 -3.93 6.91 4.69
N ILE A 32 -3.02 7.32 3.81
CA ILE A 32 -2.16 8.50 3.95
C ILE A 32 -2.46 9.50 2.85
N THR A 33 -2.01 10.74 3.00
CA THR A 33 -2.08 11.74 1.94
C THR A 33 -1.13 11.39 0.79
N GLN A 34 -1.38 11.97 -0.37
CA GLN A 34 -0.45 11.87 -1.49
C GLN A 34 0.96 12.35 -1.11
N LEU A 35 1.05 13.50 -0.45
CA LEU A 35 2.32 14.09 -0.05
C LEU A 35 3.07 13.17 0.92
N ALA A 36 2.36 12.59 1.89
CA ALA A 36 2.95 11.63 2.82
C ALA A 36 3.53 10.41 2.09
N PHE A 37 2.82 9.86 1.11
CA PHE A 37 3.33 8.73 0.33
C PHE A 37 4.62 9.09 -0.43
N ILE A 38 4.66 10.27 -1.07
CA ILE A 38 5.85 10.76 -1.76
C ILE A 38 7.01 10.93 -0.77
N ASN A 39 6.74 11.48 0.42
CA ASN A 39 7.74 11.69 1.47
C ASN A 39 8.28 10.39 2.09
N ARG A 40 7.65 9.23 1.84
CA ARG A 40 8.22 7.93 2.20
C ARG A 40 9.34 7.51 1.25
N LEU A 41 9.43 8.10 0.07
CA LEU A 41 10.56 7.90 -0.84
C LEU A 41 11.65 8.92 -0.50
N THR A 42 12.90 8.51 -0.66
CA THR A 42 14.03 9.46 -0.64
C THR A 42 14.03 10.30 -1.91
N GLU A 43 14.70 11.45 -1.88
CA GLU A 43 14.84 12.32 -3.05
C GLU A 43 15.50 11.58 -4.23
N ASP A 44 16.56 10.82 -3.97
CA ASP A 44 17.25 10.02 -4.98
C ASP A 44 16.35 8.95 -5.60
N GLU A 45 15.53 8.26 -4.78
CA GLU A 45 14.55 7.28 -5.26
C GLU A 45 13.50 7.95 -6.15
N TYR A 46 12.99 9.11 -5.73
CA TYR A 46 12.00 9.85 -6.50
C TYR A 46 12.57 10.31 -7.85
N VAL A 47 13.80 10.86 -7.86
CA VAL A 47 14.49 11.27 -9.09
C VAL A 47 14.74 10.08 -10.01
N ALA A 48 15.18 8.94 -9.48
CA ALA A 48 15.39 7.73 -10.28
C ALA A 48 14.09 7.23 -10.93
N ILE A 49 12.98 7.26 -10.18
CA ILE A 49 11.64 6.92 -10.67
C ILE A 49 11.20 7.89 -11.77
N ASP A 50 11.38 9.19 -11.57
CA ASP A 50 11.01 10.23 -12.54
C ASP A 50 11.80 10.06 -13.84
N MET A 51 13.13 9.90 -13.75
CA MET A 51 14.00 9.64 -14.90
C MET A 51 13.62 8.36 -15.64
N ALA A 52 13.32 7.27 -14.92
CA ALA A 52 12.86 6.03 -15.52
C ALA A 52 11.49 6.18 -16.22
N SER A 53 10.65 7.08 -15.73
CA SER A 53 9.34 7.38 -16.32
C SER A 53 9.44 8.19 -17.63
N ALA A 54 10.56 8.86 -17.91
CA ALA A 54 10.71 9.73 -19.07
C ALA A 54 10.82 8.99 -20.42
N GLY A 55 11.16 7.69 -20.43
CA GLY A 55 11.39 6.91 -21.64
C GLY A 55 10.15 6.69 -22.52
N ASN A 56 10.35 6.20 -23.76
CA ASN A 56 9.26 5.84 -24.68
C ASN A 56 8.94 4.33 -24.70
N THR A 57 9.21 3.64 -23.59
CA THR A 57 8.93 2.21 -23.44
C THR A 57 7.58 2.00 -22.76
N GLU A 58 7.02 0.79 -22.90
CA GLU A 58 5.79 0.42 -22.18
C GLU A 58 5.96 0.53 -20.66
N ASN A 59 7.12 0.16 -20.14
CA ASN A 59 7.43 0.27 -18.71
C ASN A 59 7.47 1.73 -18.24
N ALA A 60 8.07 2.63 -19.02
CA ALA A 60 8.05 4.06 -18.73
C ALA A 60 6.61 4.63 -18.78
N ALA A 61 5.80 4.19 -19.74
CA ALA A 61 4.38 4.57 -19.82
C ALA A 61 3.56 4.06 -18.62
N ARG A 62 3.79 2.83 -18.17
CA ARG A 62 3.16 2.25 -16.97
C ARG A 62 3.57 3.01 -15.71
N LEU A 63 4.84 3.36 -15.59
CA LEU A 63 5.35 4.14 -14.45
C LEU A 63 4.76 5.55 -14.41
N ARG A 64 4.75 6.27 -15.54
CA ARG A 64 4.06 7.57 -15.65
C ARG A 64 2.58 7.50 -15.27
N ARG A 65 1.89 6.43 -15.71
CA ARG A 65 0.49 6.22 -15.35
C ARG A 65 0.32 6.02 -13.84
N PHE A 66 1.19 5.24 -13.22
CA PHE A 66 1.18 5.02 -11.77
C PHE A 66 1.41 6.34 -11.00
N ILE A 67 2.45 7.10 -11.35
CA ILE A 67 2.75 8.41 -10.73
C ILE A 67 1.53 9.33 -10.85
N LYS A 68 0.96 9.46 -12.06
CA LYS A 68 -0.26 10.27 -12.26
C LYS A 68 -1.47 9.79 -11.44
N GLN A 69 -1.61 8.48 -11.22
CA GLN A 69 -2.68 7.96 -10.38
C GLN A 69 -2.49 8.33 -8.91
N LEU A 70 -1.25 8.31 -8.42
CA LEU A 70 -0.93 8.81 -7.09
C LEU A 70 -1.20 10.33 -6.99
N GLU A 71 -0.83 11.08 -8.02
CA GLU A 71 -1.07 12.54 -8.08
C GLU A 71 -2.55 12.93 -8.08
N LEU A 72 -3.39 12.14 -8.75
CA LEU A 72 -4.83 12.36 -8.75
C LEU A 72 -5.51 11.81 -7.49
N ALA A 73 -4.84 10.93 -6.75
CA ALA A 73 -5.37 10.35 -5.53
C ALA A 73 -5.11 11.31 -4.35
N GLY A 74 -6.13 12.09 -3.97
CA GLY A 74 -6.03 12.93 -2.77
C GLY A 74 -5.72 12.15 -1.48
N LYS A 75 -6.01 10.84 -1.47
CA LYS A 75 -5.66 9.90 -0.40
C LYS A 75 -5.23 8.55 -0.99
N ILE A 76 -4.20 7.95 -0.41
CA ILE A 76 -3.60 6.68 -0.85
C ILE A 76 -3.79 5.65 0.26
N ASP A 77 -4.42 4.53 -0.07
CA ASP A 77 -4.55 3.39 0.82
C ASP A 77 -3.41 2.39 0.57
N LEU A 78 -2.49 2.27 1.53
CA LEU A 78 -1.33 1.37 1.46
C LEU A 78 -1.71 -0.12 1.44
N SER A 79 -2.93 -0.46 1.88
CA SER A 79 -3.44 -1.83 1.81
C SER A 79 -4.06 -2.18 0.45
N LYS A 80 -4.27 -1.19 -0.41
CA LYS A 80 -4.87 -1.39 -1.72
C LYS A 80 -3.90 -2.13 -2.63
N GLN A 81 -4.34 -3.24 -3.21
CA GLN A 81 -3.51 -4.09 -4.06
C GLN A 81 -2.82 -3.31 -5.20
N SER A 82 -3.50 -2.33 -5.82
CA SER A 82 -2.89 -1.51 -6.88
C SER A 82 -1.72 -0.65 -6.40
N VAL A 83 -1.73 -0.21 -5.13
CA VAL A 83 -0.63 0.55 -4.53
C VAL A 83 0.54 -0.39 -4.22
N ILE A 84 0.24 -1.56 -3.63
CA ILE A 84 1.22 -2.62 -3.36
C ILE A 84 1.91 -3.07 -4.66
N ASP A 85 1.13 -3.38 -5.69
CA ASP A 85 1.65 -3.80 -7.00
C ASP A 85 2.50 -2.71 -7.65
N GLY A 86 2.08 -1.45 -7.54
CA GLY A 86 2.81 -0.30 -8.08
C GLY A 86 4.17 -0.09 -7.41
N VAL A 87 4.23 -0.16 -6.07
CA VAL A 87 5.50 -0.05 -5.33
C VAL A 87 6.40 -1.25 -5.62
N ASN A 88 5.85 -2.46 -5.62
CA ASN A 88 6.62 -3.68 -5.91
C ASN A 88 7.13 -3.73 -7.36
N ALA A 89 6.45 -3.09 -8.30
CA ALA A 89 6.89 -3.01 -9.69
C ALA A 89 8.20 -2.23 -9.83
N LEU A 90 8.60 -1.40 -8.86
CA LEU A 90 9.85 -0.64 -8.88
C LEU A 90 11.09 -1.51 -8.63
N VAL A 91 10.91 -2.65 -7.94
CA VAL A 91 11.99 -3.58 -7.57
C VAL A 91 12.70 -4.20 -8.78
N PRO A 92 12.01 -4.82 -9.76
CA PRO A 92 12.67 -5.41 -10.92
C PRO A 92 13.37 -4.38 -11.83
N PHE A 93 13.03 -3.08 -11.71
CA PHE A 93 13.74 -2.00 -12.41
C PHE A 93 14.96 -1.47 -11.65
N GLY A 94 15.24 -2.01 -10.46
CA GLY A 94 16.33 -1.52 -9.60
C GLY A 94 16.08 -0.13 -9.03
N LEU A 95 14.83 0.35 -9.07
CA LEU A 95 14.43 1.67 -8.56
C LEU A 95 14.18 1.64 -7.05
N LEU A 96 13.84 0.46 -6.51
CA LEU A 96 13.80 0.18 -5.07
C LEU A 96 14.37 -1.22 -4.83
N THR A 97 14.86 -1.47 -3.62
CA THR A 97 15.08 -2.84 -3.14
C THR A 97 13.76 -3.44 -2.65
N ALA A 98 13.67 -4.77 -2.54
CA ALA A 98 12.49 -5.43 -1.97
C ALA A 98 12.23 -4.98 -0.51
N ASP A 99 13.29 -4.81 0.27
CA ASP A 99 13.19 -4.33 1.65
C ASP A 99 12.67 -2.89 1.71
N ARG A 100 13.14 -2.02 0.80
CA ARG A 100 12.69 -0.64 0.72
C ARG A 100 11.23 -0.53 0.26
N ALA A 101 10.83 -1.32 -0.73
CA ALA A 101 9.44 -1.42 -1.17
C ALA A 101 8.52 -1.84 -0.01
N ASN A 102 8.94 -2.83 0.78
CA ASN A 102 8.22 -3.24 1.98
C ASN A 102 8.16 -2.11 3.02
N GLU A 103 9.27 -1.43 3.28
CA GLU A 103 9.31 -0.31 4.23
C GLU A 103 8.36 0.83 3.84
N VAL A 104 8.32 1.23 2.56
CA VAL A 104 7.37 2.25 2.06
C VAL A 104 5.91 1.85 2.31
N LEU A 105 5.59 0.56 2.18
CA LEU A 105 4.22 0.06 2.35
C LEU A 105 3.84 -0.19 3.81
N THR A 106 4.78 -0.59 4.66
CA THR A 106 4.47 -1.12 6.01
C THR A 106 4.99 -0.30 7.16
N ALA A 107 5.81 0.74 6.91
CA ALA A 107 6.25 1.64 7.97
C ALA A 107 5.05 2.25 8.71
N ASP A 108 5.18 2.36 10.03
CA ASP A 108 4.16 2.88 10.92
C ASP A 108 3.66 4.24 10.42
N ILE A 109 2.35 4.33 10.18
CA ILE A 109 1.71 5.55 9.70
C ILE A 109 1.69 6.59 10.81
N GLN A 110 2.41 7.68 10.60
CA GLN A 110 2.47 8.82 11.52
C GLN A 110 1.19 9.67 11.43
N GLN A 111 0.96 10.52 12.44
CA GLN A 111 -0.26 11.32 12.50
C GLN A 111 -0.31 12.38 11.38
N GLU A 112 0.83 13.00 11.09
CA GLU A 112 1.03 13.98 10.02
C GLU A 112 0.75 13.41 8.63
N GLU A 113 0.88 12.09 8.45
CA GLU A 113 0.62 11.45 7.16
C GLU A 113 -0.89 11.36 6.83
N ARG A 114 -1.75 11.63 7.81
CA ARG A 114 -3.21 11.50 7.71
C ARG A 114 -3.94 12.83 7.48
N ALA A 115 -3.22 13.94 7.56
CA ALA A 115 -3.73 15.32 7.65
C ALA A 115 -4.53 15.77 6.42
#